data_AF-A0A7W1Z810-F1
#
_entry.id   AF-A0A7W1Z810-F1
#
_cell.length_a   1.000
_cell.length_b   1.000
_cell.length_c   1.000
_cell.angle_alpha   90.00
_cell.angle_beta   90.00
_cell.angle_gamma   90.00
#
_symmetry.space_group_name_H-M   'P 1'
#
loop_
_entity.id
_entity.type
_entity.pdbx_description
1 polymer ?
#
loop_
_entity_poly.entity_id
_entity_poly.type
_entity_poly.pdbx_seq_one_letter_code
_entity_poly.pdbx_strand_id
1 'polypeptide(L)' 'MKKVAFHTLGCKLNFSETSTIARLFEEQGYQKVDFKQPS' A
#
# COMPACT_ATOMS: atom_id res chain seq x y z
N MET A 1 9.49 -11.44 -7.43
CA MET A 1 8.22 -10.68 -7.34
C MET A 1 8.42 -9.55 -6.34
N LYS A 2 8.15 -8.29 -6.70
CA LYS A 2 8.36 -7.15 -5.79
C LYS A 2 7.15 -7.00 -4.87
N LYS A 3 7.38 -6.89 -3.56
CA LYS A 3 6.32 -6.75 -2.54
C LYS A 3 6.32 -5.32 -1.98
N VAL A 4 5.15 -4.81 -1.62
CA VAL A 4 4.99 -3.50 -0.97
C VAL A 4 3.94 -3.60 0.13
N ALA A 5 4.20 -2.97 1.27
CA ALA A 5 3.26 -2.85 2.38
C ALA A 5 2.97 -1.36 2.63
N PHE A 6 1.71 -1.04 2.93
CA PHE A 6 1.29 0.31 3.25
C PHE A 6 0.83 0.37 4.71
N HIS A 7 1.27 1.41 5.42
CA HIS A 7 0.78 1.75 6.75
C HIS A 7 0.25 3.17 6.75
N THR A 8 -1.06 3.31 6.81
CA THR A 8 -1.72 4.62 6.83
C THR A 8 -1.77 5.13 8.26
N LEU A 9 -1.24 6.33 8.49
CA LEU A 9 -1.36 7.04 9.76
C LEU A 9 -2.31 8.24 9.58
N GLY A 10 -3.16 8.53 10.57
CA GLY A 10 -3.94 9.76 10.63
C GLY A 10 -5.33 9.70 9.97
N CYS A 11 -5.73 10.81 9.34
CA CYS A 11 -7.14 11.13 9.03
C CYS A 11 -7.64 10.56 7.70
N LYS A 12 -8.95 10.71 7.42
CA LYS A 12 -9.65 10.19 6.22
C LYS A 12 -8.96 10.54 4.90
N LEU A 13 -8.35 11.72 4.80
CA LEU A 13 -7.59 12.13 3.60
C LEU A 13 -6.40 11.21 3.35
N ASN A 14 -5.65 10.86 4.39
CA ASN A 14 -4.49 9.97 4.32
C ASN A 14 -4.89 8.56 3.84
N PHE A 15 -6.09 8.09 4.21
CA PHE A 15 -6.64 6.84 3.68
C PHE A 15 -6.96 6.93 2.19
N SER A 16 -7.52 8.06 1.75
CA SER A 16 -7.82 8.30 0.34
C SER A 16 -6.55 8.30 -0.49
N GLU A 17 -5.52 9.02 -0.05
CA GLU A 17 -4.23 9.09 -0.74
C GLU A 17 -3.49 7.74 -0.74
N THR A 18 -3.44 7.06 0.41
CA THR A 18 -2.79 5.74 0.50
C THR A 18 -3.46 4.71 -0.41
N SER A 19 -4.79 4.78 -0.57
CA SER A 19 -5.52 3.89 -1.49
C SER A 19 -5.20 4.17 -2.95
N THR A 20 -5.01 5.44 -3.32
CA THR A 20 -4.56 5.82 -4.66
C THR A 20 -3.14 5.33 -4.93
N ILE A 21 -2.22 5.52 -3.98
CA ILE A 21 -0.83 5.06 -4.12
C ILE A 21 -0.77 3.52 -4.21
N ALA A 22 -1.55 2.81 -3.40
CA ALA A 22 -1.59 1.35 -3.45
C ALA A 22 -1.96 0.82 -4.84
N ARG A 23 -2.97 1.43 -5.49
CA ARG A 23 -3.38 1.08 -6.86
C ARG A 23 -2.26 1.30 -7.87
N LEU A 24 -1.56 2.43 -7.80
CA LEU A 24 -0.44 2.71 -8.69
C LEU A 24 0.65 1.64 -8.57
N PHE A 25 0.96 1.18 -7.36
CA PHE A 25 1.93 0.10 -7.16
C PHE A 25 1.45 -1.25 -7.71
N GLU A 26 0.17 -1.57 -7.54
CA GLU A 26 -0.43 -2.77 -8.15
C GLU A 26 -0.37 -2.72 -9.69
N GLU A 27 -0.66 -1.57 -10.30
CA GLU A 27 -0.54 -1.35 -11.75
C GLU A 27 0.91 -1.47 -12.27
N GLN A 28 1.89 -1.13 -11.44
CA GLN A 28 3.31 -1.32 -11.74
C GLN A 28 3.81 -2.75 -11.45
N GLY A 29 2.91 -3.68 -11.10
CA GLY A 29 3.23 -5.09 -10.90
C GLY A 29 3.80 -5.44 -9.52
N TYR A 30 3.61 -4.57 -8.52
CA TYR A 30 3.93 -4.90 -7.14
C TYR A 30 2.80 -5.70 -6.50
N GLN A 31 3.17 -6.69 -5.70
CA GLN A 31 2.23 -7.39 -4.85
C GLN A 31 2.06 -6.62 -3.54
N LYS A 32 0.85 -6.10 -3.30
CA LYS A 32 0.48 -5.54 -2.00
C LYS A 32 0.43 -6.67 -0.96
N VAL A 33 1.16 -6.49 0.14
CA VAL A 33 1.20 -7.43 1.28
C VAL A 33 0.75 -6.75 2.56
N ASP A 34 0.35 -7.55 3.55
CA ASP A 34 -0.02 -7.02 4.87
C ASP A 34 1.21 -6.45 5.58
N PHE A 35 1.05 -5.31 6.26
CA PHE A 35 2.15 -4.65 6.95
C PHE A 35 2.75 -5.49 8.08
N LYS A 36 1.96 -6.40 8.67
CA LYS A 36 2.43 -7.30 9.73
C LYS A 36 3.01 -8.61 9.19
N GLN A 37 3.06 -8.78 7.87
CA GLN A 37 3.64 -9.98 7.28
C GLN A 37 5.18 -9.92 7.40
N PRO A 38 5.84 -10.97 7.93
CA PRO A 38 7.30 -11.04 7.94
C PRO A 38 7.86 -11.08 6.50
N SER A 39 8.98 -10.40 6.29
CA SER A 39 9.63 -10.17 4.99
C SER A 39 10.21 -11.43 4.36
#